data_AF-A0A4V3CC46-F1
#
_entry.id   AF-A0A4V3CC46-F1
#
_cell.length_a   1.000
_cell.length_b   1.000
_cell.length_c   1.000
_cell.angle_alpha   90.00
_cell.angle_beta   90.00
_cell.angle_gamma   90.00
#
_symmetry.space_group_name_H-M   'P 1'
#
loop_
_entity.id
_entity.type
_entity.pdbx_description
1 polymer ?
#
loop_
_entity_poly.entity_id
_entity_poly.type
_entity_poly.pdbx_seq_one_letter_code
_entity_poly.pdbx_strand_id
1 'polypeptide(L)' 'MPELEANGDVAELRAPDRDILMLLAGGATDDMISRRLRISPRTTQRRVRALMDALGAQTRFQAGVQAARRRWI' A
#
# COMPACT_ATOMS: atom_id res chain seq x y z
N MET A 1 7.08 16.34 25.45
CA MET A 1 7.76 16.54 24.16
C MET A 1 7.80 15.18 23.46
N PRO A 2 6.96 14.90 22.44
CA PRO A 2 7.03 13.64 21.72
C PRO A 2 7.79 13.82 20.40
N GLU A 3 9.01 13.26 20.32
CA GLU A 3 9.65 12.91 19.06
C GLU A 3 8.86 11.74 18.46
N LEU A 4 7.95 12.05 17.53
CA LEU A 4 7.36 11.06 16.65
C LEU A 4 8.44 10.72 15.60
N GLU A 5 9.38 9.86 15.96
CA GLU A 5 10.32 9.21 15.04
C GLU A 5 9.50 8.30 14.10
N ALA A 6 8.82 8.89 13.14
CA ALA A 6 8.16 8.24 12.01
C ALA A 6 9.21 7.77 10.99
N ASN A 7 10.28 7.13 11.47
CA ASN A 7 11.41 6.66 10.67
C ASN A 7 11.47 5.12 10.57
N GLY A 8 10.42 4.42 11.03
CA GLY A 8 10.29 2.96 10.94
C GLY A 8 9.56 2.43 9.70
N ASP A 9 8.98 3.31 8.87
CA ASP A 9 7.97 2.93 7.87
C ASP A 9 8.53 2.67 6.46
N VAL A 10 9.72 3.19 6.15
CA VAL A 10 10.34 3.10 4.81
C VAL A 10 11.13 1.79 4.63
N ALA A 11 11.58 1.18 5.74
CA ALA A 11 12.61 0.14 5.72
C ALA A 11 12.12 -1.26 5.32
N GLU A 12 10.81 -1.53 5.30
CA GLU A 12 10.27 -2.86 4.96
C GLU A 12 9.08 -2.86 3.98
N LEU A 13 8.92 -1.83 3.15
CA LEU A 13 8.07 -1.98 1.97
C LEU A 13 8.69 -3.04 1.05
N ARG A 14 8.14 -4.25 1.10
CA ARG A 14 8.57 -5.33 0.21
C ARG A 14 8.27 -4.89 -1.22
N ALA A 15 9.07 -5.31 -2.20
CA ALA A 15 8.86 -4.95 -3.60
C ALA A 15 7.39 -5.11 -4.09
N PRO A 16 6.64 -6.17 -3.70
CA PRO A 16 5.22 -6.29 -4.05
C PRO A 16 4.32 -5.21 -3.47
N ASP A 17 4.65 -4.65 -2.30
CA ASP A 17 3.81 -3.66 -1.62
C ASP A 17 3.88 -2.30 -2.32
N ARG A 18 5.06 -1.92 -2.83
CA ARG A 18 5.21 -0.74 -3.69
C ARG A 18 4.41 -0.88 -4.98
N ASP A 19 4.45 -2.04 -5.61
CA ASP A 19 3.67 -2.31 -6.83
C ASP A 19 2.15 -2.28 -6.57
N ILE A 20 1.71 -2.82 -5.43
CA ILE A 20 0.31 -2.72 -5.00
C ILE A 20 -0.10 -1.25 -4.87
N LEU A 21 0.71 -0.41 -4.21
CA LEU A 21 0.41 1.01 -4.03
C LEU A 21 0.34 1.78 -5.35
N MET A 22 1.24 1.52 -6.30
CA MET A 22 1.19 2.11 -7.65
C MET A 22 -0.10 1.73 -8.38
N LEU A 23 -0.49 0.44 -8.29
CA LEU A 23 -1.72 -0.05 -8.91
C LEU A 23 -2.97 0.55 -8.24
N LEU A 24 -2.98 0.69 -6.92
CA LEU A 24 -4.06 1.34 -6.18
C LEU A 24 -4.19 2.83 -6.52
N ALA A 25 -3.08 3.54 -6.66
CA ALA A 25 -3.08 4.93 -7.11
C ALA A 25 -3.66 5.08 -8.53
N GLY A 26 -3.45 4.08 -9.39
CA GLY A 26 -4.06 3.97 -10.71
C GLY A 26 -5.51 3.45 -10.73
N GLY A 27 -6.12 3.19 -9.56
CA GLY A 27 -7.51 2.72 -9.46
C GLY A 27 -7.71 1.22 -9.70
N ALA A 28 -6.65 0.40 -9.67
CA ALA A 28 -6.75 -1.04 -9.85
C ALA A 28 -7.58 -1.71 -8.73
N THR A 29 -8.28 -2.79 -9.09
CA THR A 29 -8.98 -3.66 -8.14
C THR A 29 -8.07 -4.77 -7.62
N ASP A 30 -8.45 -5.41 -6.52
CA ASP A 30 -7.72 -6.56 -5.96
C ASP A 30 -7.59 -7.72 -6.96
N ASP A 31 -8.59 -7.93 -7.82
CA ASP A 31 -8.53 -8.93 -8.89
C ASP A 31 -7.50 -8.58 -9.95
N MET A 32 -7.38 -7.32 -10.33
CA MET A 32 -6.33 -6.87 -11.27
C MET A 32 -4.94 -7.01 -10.64
N ILE A 33 -4.80 -6.61 -9.37
CA ILE A 33 -3.55 -6.67 -8.61
C ILE A 33 -3.09 -8.12 -8.45
N SER A 34 -3.98 -9.01 -7.99
CA SER A 34 -3.67 -10.44 -7.80
C SER A 34 -3.19 -11.09 -9.09
N ARG A 35 -3.87 -10.82 -10.23
CA ARG A 35 -3.47 -11.31 -11.56
C ARG A 35 -2.12 -10.75 -11.99
N ARG A 36 -1.89 -9.44 -11.84
CA ARG A 36 -0.66 -8.79 -12.29
C ARG A 36 0.56 -9.22 -11.49
N LEU A 37 0.41 -9.39 -10.18
CA LEU A 37 1.49 -9.79 -9.27
C LEU A 37 1.60 -11.31 -9.10
N ARG A 38 0.72 -12.09 -9.75
CA ARG A 38 0.67 -13.56 -9.68
C ARG A 38 0.58 -14.09 -8.24
N ILE A 39 -0.21 -13.41 -7.41
CA ILE A 39 -0.49 -13.80 -6.02
C ILE A 39 -1.97 -14.07 -5.82
N SER A 40 -2.34 -14.84 -4.80
CA SER A 40 -3.75 -15.14 -4.54
C SER A 40 -4.55 -13.89 -4.16
N PRO A 41 -5.87 -13.84 -4.44
CA PRO A 41 -6.75 -12.75 -4.00
C PRO A 41 -6.68 -12.52 -2.48
N ARG A 42 -6.61 -13.60 -1.69
CA ARG A 42 -6.45 -13.53 -0.22
C ARG A 42 -5.15 -12.83 0.20
N THR A 43 -4.05 -13.09 -0.50
CA THR A 43 -2.77 -12.41 -0.23
C THR A 43 -2.84 -10.93 -0.59
N THR A 44 -3.49 -10.62 -1.71
CA THR A 44 -3.72 -9.25 -2.17
C THR A 44 -4.53 -8.46 -1.14
N GLN A 45 -5.71 -8.96 -0.75
CA GLN A 45 -6.56 -8.31 0.25
C GLN A 45 -5.84 -8.09 1.59
N ARG A 46 -5.07 -9.10 2.06
CA ARG A 46 -4.29 -8.97 3.30
C ARG A 46 -3.25 -7.86 3.21
N ARG A 47 -2.52 -7.78 2.09
CA ARG A 47 -1.49 -6.74 1.87
C ARG A 47 -2.13 -5.36 1.70
N VAL A 48 -3.18 -5.23 0.89
CA VAL A 48 -3.92 -3.97 0.71
C VAL A 48 -4.42 -3.44 2.06
N ARG A 49 -5.00 -4.31 2.90
CA ARG A 49 -5.44 -3.92 4.25
C ARG A 49 -4.28 -3.43 5.11
N ALA A 50 -3.18 -4.19 5.18
CA ALA A 50 -2.00 -3.77 5.94
C ALA A 50 -1.44 -2.41 5.47
N LEU A 51 -1.41 -2.18 4.15
CA LEU A 51 -0.97 -0.91 3.58
C LEU A 51 -1.93 0.24 3.89
N MET A 52 -3.24 -0.01 3.81
CA MET A 52 -4.25 0.97 4.20
C MET A 52 -4.14 1.34 5.68
N ASP A 53 -3.93 0.35 6.56
CA ASP A 53 -3.75 0.55 7.99
C ASP A 53 -2.50 1.39 8.27
N ALA A 54 -1.36 1.05 7.65
CA ALA A 54 -0.09 1.82 7.78
C ALA A 54 -0.20 3.26 7.24
N LEU A 55 -0.97 3.45 6.16
CA LEU A 55 -1.19 4.76 5.54
C LEU A 55 -2.29 5.58 6.23
N GLY A 56 -3.04 5.01 7.18
CA GLY A 56 -4.23 5.64 7.76
C GLY A 56 -5.31 5.93 6.72
N ALA A 57 -5.43 5.07 5.70
CA ALA A 57 -6.34 5.25 4.58
C ALA A 57 -7.64 4.46 4.78
N GLN A 58 -8.78 5.12 4.60
CA GLN A 58 -10.10 4.49 4.69
C GLN A 58 -10.58 3.94 3.34
N THR A 59 -10.00 4.43 2.24
CA THR A 59 -10.29 3.95 0.89
C THR A 59 -8.99 3.57 0.19
N ARG A 60 -9.10 2.65 -0.77
CA ARG A 60 -7.96 2.17 -1.57
C ARG A 60 -7.31 3.28 -2.40
N PHE A 61 -8.13 4.22 -2.90
CA PHE A 61 -7.64 5.40 -3.61
C PHE A 61 -6.88 6.34 -2.68
N GLN A 62 -7.42 6.58 -1.48
CA GLN A 62 -6.71 7.34 -0.45
C GLN A 62 -5.36 6.70 -0.10
N ALA A 63 -5.26 5.35 -0.06
CA ALA A 63 -3.98 4.68 0.15
C ALA A 63 -2.96 5.03 -0.94
N GLY A 64 -3.34 4.96 -2.21
CA GLY A 64 -2.48 5.40 -3.32
C GLY A 64 -2.03 6.86 -3.20
N VAL A 65 -2.95 7.78 -2.88
CA VAL A 65 -2.62 9.21 -2.70
C VAL A 65 -1.70 9.44 -1.50
N GLN A 66 -1.94 8.79 -0.36
CA GLN A 66 -1.10 8.92 0.84
C GLN A 66 0.29 8.32 0.61
N ALA A 67 0.39 7.19 -0.10
CA ALA A 67 1.66 6.60 -0.48
C ALA A 67 2.51 7.57 -1.33
N ALA A 68 1.91 8.25 -2.32
CA ALA A 68 2.60 9.26 -3.11
C ALA A 68 3.04 10.47 -2.26
N ARG A 69 2.17 10.95 -1.36
CA ARG A 69 2.49 12.06 -0.43
C ARG A 69 3.65 11.74 0.50
N ARG A 70 3.73 10.48 0.97
CA ARG A 70 4.82 9.98 1.81
C ARG A 70 6.05 9.52 1.01
N ARG A 71 6.05 9.65 -0.32
CA ARG A 71 7.11 9.19 -1.24
C ARG A 71 7.41 7.69 -1.14
N TRP A 72 6.39 6.88 -0.88
CA TRP A 72 6.48 5.42 -0.95
C TRP A 72 6.40 4.93 -2.41
N ILE A 73 5.72 5.70 -3.26
CA ILE A 73 5.63 5.49 -4.72
C ILE A 73 6.02 6.75 -5.47
#